data_AF-A0AAV4W9Y2-F1
#
_entry.id   AF-A0AAV4W9Y2-F1
#
_cell.length_a   1.000
_cell.length_b   1.000
_cell.length_c   1.000
_cell.angle_alpha   90.00
_cell.angle_beta   90.00
_cell.angle_gamma   90.00
#
_symmetry.space_group_name_H-M   'P 1'
#
loop_
_entity.id
_entity.type
_entity.pdbx_description
1 polymer ?
#
loop_
_entity_poly.entity_id
_entity_poly.type
_entity_poly.pdbx_seq_one_letter_code
_entity_poly.pdbx_strand_id
1 'polypeptide(L)'
;MVTADLYKLTKRSVLKDPGSGHRQELAEIEIPRADERPFSRSKVSWNFKKANWPLFTKLLEQGHCSDKLDFILNPNIIYRTIKDTIISCAKSSIPGGRQKKYKSFWTDELTSLKAKRDKLRRKAELTSRPCVFKLGENNLHALGRS
;
A
#
# COMPACT_ATOMS: atom_id res chain seq x y z
N MET A 1 -16.84 12.96 20.23
CA MET A 1 -15.80 12.03 20.73
C MET A 1 -14.70 11.93 19.68
N VAL A 2 -13.44 12.04 20.09
CA VAL A 2 -12.28 11.91 19.20
C VAL A 2 -11.66 10.52 19.42
N THR A 3 -11.20 9.86 18.35
CA THR A 3 -10.51 8.57 18.42
C THR A 3 -9.22 8.66 19.23
N ALA A 4 -8.83 7.58 19.92
CA ALA A 4 -7.68 7.56 20.85
C ALA A 4 -6.37 8.09 20.24
N ASP A 5 -6.15 7.82 18.95
CA ASP A 5 -4.96 8.24 18.21
C ASP A 5 -4.87 9.76 18.02
N LEU A 6 -6.01 10.45 18.01
CA LEU A 6 -6.10 11.91 17.78
C LEU A 6 -6.28 12.69 19.08
N TYR A 7 -6.62 12.02 20.19
CA TYR A 7 -6.90 12.68 21.47
C TYR A 7 -5.72 13.54 21.95
N LYS A 8 -4.49 13.02 21.84
CA LYS A 8 -3.27 13.73 22.26
C LYS A 8 -2.91 14.93 21.37
N LEU A 9 -3.45 14.95 20.16
CA LEU A 9 -3.20 15.98 19.15
C LEU A 9 -4.33 17.01 19.09
N THR A 10 -5.39 16.84 19.88
CA THR A 10 -6.59 17.69 19.85
C THR A 10 -6.64 18.58 21.07
N LYS A 11 -6.69 19.89 20.88
CA LYS A 11 -6.99 20.89 21.92
C LYS A 11 -8.46 21.29 21.80
N ARG A 12 -9.16 21.41 22.93
CA ARG A 12 -10.57 21.86 22.97
C ARG A 12 -10.68 23.11 23.82
N SER A 13 -11.32 24.13 23.30
CA SER A 13 -11.64 25.36 24.02
C SER A 13 -13.10 25.73 23.82
N VAL A 14 -13.74 26.25 24.87
CA VAL A 14 -15.11 26.74 24.80
C VAL A 14 -15.05 28.23 24.47
N LEU A 15 -15.69 28.64 23.38
CA LEU A 15 -15.75 30.03 22.97
C LEU A 15 -16.73 30.80 23.86
N LYS A 16 -16.44 32.08 24.06
CA LYS A 16 -17.28 32.96 24.89
C LYS A 16 -18.67 33.08 24.25
N ASP A 17 -19.71 32.95 25.07
CA ASP A 17 -21.11 32.99 24.63
C ASP A 17 -21.42 34.35 23.98
N PRO A 18 -21.88 34.37 22.71
CA PRO A 18 -22.28 35.60 22.03
C PRO A 18 -23.65 36.12 22.49
N GLY A 19 -24.27 35.52 23.52
CA GLY A 19 -25.59 35.89 24.04
C GLY A 19 -26.74 35.07 23.44
N SER A 20 -26.43 33.93 22.82
CA SER A 20 -27.40 33.06 22.14
C SER A 20 -27.90 31.91 23.04
N GLY A 21 -27.41 31.80 24.28
CA GLY A 21 -27.75 30.69 25.19
C GLY A 21 -27.13 29.35 24.80
N HIS A 22 -26.36 29.30 23.72
CA HIS A 22 -25.62 28.13 23.24
C HIS A 22 -24.12 28.42 23.25
N ARG A 23 -23.34 27.58 23.95
CA ARG A 23 -21.88 27.69 23.98
C ARG A 23 -21.26 26.92 22.82
N GLN A 24 -20.48 27.62 22.02
CA GLN A 24 -19.70 27.01 20.95
C GLN A 24 -18.41 26.40 21.51
N GLU A 25 -18.00 25.28 20.94
CA GLU A 25 -16.73 24.64 21.27
C GLU A 25 -15.85 24.55 20.04
N LEU A 26 -14.60 24.96 20.20
CA LEU A 26 -13.58 24.88 19.19
C LEU A 26 -12.67 23.70 19.50
N ALA A 27 -12.49 22.82 18.52
CA ALA A 27 -11.55 21.73 18.57
C ALA A 27 -10.46 21.97 17.52
N GLU A 28 -9.22 22.10 17.96
CA GLU A 28 -8.05 22.30 17.11
C GLU A 28 -7.23 21.02 17.11
N ILE A 29 -6.88 20.51 15.92
CA ILE A 29 -6.11 19.27 15.76
C ILE A 29 -4.77 19.61 15.10
N GLU A 30 -3.68 19.44 15.84
CA GLU A 30 -2.32 19.62 15.32
C GLU A 30 -1.86 18.32 14.64
N ILE A 31 -1.86 18.29 13.31
CA ILE A 31 -1.37 17.14 12.53
C ILE A 31 0.13 17.34 12.26
N PRO A 32 1.02 16.51 12.85
CA PRO A 32 2.46 16.65 12.64
C PRO A 32 2.82 16.41 11.16
N ARG A 33 3.78 17.20 10.66
CA ARG A 33 4.28 17.07 9.28
C ARG A 33 4.95 15.71 9.09
N ALA A 34 4.93 15.19 7.86
CA ALA A 34 5.44 13.86 7.54
C ALA A 34 6.90 13.65 8.00
N ASP A 35 7.67 14.74 8.05
CA ASP A 35 9.10 14.75 8.35
C ASP A 35 9.42 14.60 9.85
N GLU A 36 8.46 14.90 10.73
CA GLU A 36 8.62 14.85 12.20
C GLU A 36 8.17 13.51 12.81
N ARG A 37 7.54 12.63 12.01
CA ARG A 37 7.25 11.28 12.46
C ARG A 37 8.58 10.55 12.58
N PRO A 38 8.97 10.02 13.76
CA PRO A 38 10.11 9.12 13.81
C PRO A 38 9.84 8.03 12.77
N PHE A 39 10.78 7.83 11.85
CA PHE A 39 10.69 6.81 10.81
C PHE A 39 10.57 5.45 11.50
N SER A 40 9.36 5.09 11.92
CA SER A 40 9.09 3.81 12.52
C SER A 40 9.32 2.87 11.35
N ARG A 41 10.41 2.09 11.42
CA ARG A 41 10.64 1.02 10.45
C ARG A 41 9.36 0.22 10.45
N SER A 42 8.61 0.31 9.35
CA SER A 42 7.33 -0.37 9.26
C SER A 42 7.55 -1.83 9.62
N LYS A 43 6.80 -2.32 10.61
CA LYS A 43 6.91 -3.70 11.09
C LYS A 43 6.94 -4.62 9.88
N VAL A 44 7.89 -5.56 9.87
CA VAL A 44 7.95 -6.59 8.84
C VAL A 44 6.68 -7.42 8.98
N SER A 45 5.72 -7.22 8.06
CA SER A 45 4.57 -8.12 7.94
C SER A 45 5.00 -9.36 7.18
N TRP A 46 4.34 -10.48 7.44
CA TRP A 46 4.51 -11.73 6.70
C TRP A 46 3.36 -11.91 5.71
N ASN A 47 3.62 -12.44 4.51
CA ASN A 47 2.59 -12.72 3.51
C ASN A 47 2.14 -14.18 3.60
N PHE A 48 1.20 -14.48 4.50
CA PHE A 48 0.69 -15.85 4.65
C PHE A 48 -0.06 -16.36 3.41
N LYS A 49 -0.66 -15.47 2.60
CA LYS A 49 -1.33 -15.84 1.34
C LYS A 49 -0.34 -16.37 0.29
N LYS A 50 0.91 -15.93 0.33
CA LYS A 50 1.97 -16.37 -0.59
C LYS A 50 2.95 -17.37 0.04
N ALA A 51 2.62 -17.90 1.22
CA ALA A 51 3.47 -18.87 1.91
C ALA A 51 3.51 -20.20 1.16
N ASN A 52 4.70 -20.78 1.04
CA ASN A 52 4.88 -22.15 0.59
C ASN A 52 4.79 -23.11 1.79
N TRP A 53 3.56 -23.47 2.16
CA TRP A 53 3.31 -24.37 3.29
C TRP A 53 3.92 -25.76 3.15
N PRO A 54 3.87 -26.43 1.97
CA PRO A 54 4.54 -27.72 1.79
C PRO A 54 6.05 -27.65 2.06
N LEU A 55 6.71 -26.59 1.59
CA LEU A 55 8.13 -26.36 1.87
C LEU A 55 8.38 -26.10 3.36
N PHE A 56 7.51 -25.31 4.00
CA PHE A 56 7.60 -25.05 5.44
C PHE A 56 7.56 -26.35 6.24
N THR A 57 6.56 -27.20 6.01
CA THR A 57 6.40 -28.49 6.71
C THR A 57 7.62 -29.38 6.49
N LYS A 58 8.07 -29.52 5.24
CA LYS A 58 9.27 -30.31 4.92
C LYS A 58 10.51 -29.81 5.67
N LEU A 59 10.75 -28.49 5.68
CA LEU A 59 11.89 -27.90 6.39
C LEU A 59 11.77 -28.06 7.91
N LEU A 60 10.55 -27.99 8.44
CA LEU A 60 10.29 -28.12 9.88
C LEU A 60 10.53 -29.55 10.35
N GLU A 61 10.06 -30.54 9.60
CA GLU A 61 10.29 -31.97 9.88
C GLU A 61 11.78 -32.32 9.80
N GLN A 62 12.48 -31.82 8.78
CA GLN A 62 13.94 -31.99 8.66
C GLN A 62 14.71 -31.27 9.78
N GLY A 63 14.21 -30.11 10.20
CA GLY A 63 14.83 -29.29 11.26
C GLY A 63 14.70 -29.93 12.65
N HIS A 64 13.60 -30.64 12.90
CA HIS A 64 13.28 -31.29 14.17
C HIS A 64 13.52 -32.80 14.19
N CYS A 65 14.33 -33.33 13.25
CA CYS A 65 14.74 -34.74 13.33
C CYS A 65 15.34 -35.02 14.73
N SER A 66 14.92 -36.13 15.36
CA SER A 66 15.15 -36.43 16.79
C SER A 66 16.60 -36.24 17.25
N ASP A 67 17.57 -36.44 16.36
CA ASP A 67 18.99 -36.31 16.63
C ASP A 67 19.45 -34.90 17.02
N LYS A 68 18.63 -33.87 16.78
CA LYS A 68 18.97 -32.46 17.07
C LYS A 68 18.41 -31.94 18.40
N LEU A 69 17.45 -32.61 19.00
CA LEU A 69 16.81 -32.16 20.23
C LEU A 69 17.21 -33.09 21.37
N ASP A 70 18.24 -32.69 22.10
CA ASP A 70 18.63 -33.38 23.32
C ASP A 70 17.73 -32.92 24.48
N PHE A 71 16.84 -33.82 24.91
CA PHE A 71 15.90 -33.57 26.00
C PHE A 71 16.54 -33.59 27.40
N ILE A 72 17.83 -33.95 27.48
CA ILE A 72 18.61 -33.89 28.73
C ILE A 72 19.06 -32.44 29.01
N LEU A 73 19.06 -31.57 28.00
CA LEU A 73 19.43 -30.15 28.13
C LEU A 73 18.41 -29.35 28.93
N ASN A 74 18.86 -28.19 29.43
CA ASN A 74 18.00 -27.22 30.09
C ASN A 74 16.79 -26.86 29.20
N PRO A 75 15.55 -26.86 29.74
CA PRO A 75 14.34 -26.54 28.99
C PRO A 75 14.39 -25.21 28.21
N ASN A 76 15.12 -24.21 28.73
CA ASN A 76 15.29 -22.93 28.05
C ASN A 76 16.10 -23.04 26.74
N ILE A 77 17.06 -23.95 26.68
CA ILE A 77 17.88 -24.19 25.49
C ILE A 77 17.01 -24.87 24.43
N ILE A 78 16.27 -25.89 24.82
CA ILE A 78 15.32 -26.60 23.95
C ILE A 78 14.29 -25.62 23.37
N TYR A 79 13.71 -24.76 24.21
CA TYR A 79 12.77 -23.73 23.78
C TYR A 79 13.38 -22.79 22.72
N ARG A 80 14.61 -22.32 22.93
CA ARG A 80 15.31 -21.44 21.98
C ARG A 80 15.57 -22.15 20.66
N THR A 81 16.05 -23.40 20.70
CA THR A 81 16.31 -24.21 19.51
C THR A 81 15.06 -24.42 18.68
N ILE A 82 13.94 -24.79 19.29
CA ILE A 82 12.65 -24.95 18.60
C ILE A 82 12.19 -23.62 18.01
N LYS A 83 12.22 -22.54 18.80
CA LYS A 83 11.82 -21.20 18.36
C LYS A 83 12.64 -20.73 17.16
N ASP A 84 13.95 -20.86 17.23
CA ASP A 84 14.87 -20.39 16.17
C ASP A 84 14.72 -21.24 14.90
N THR A 85 14.48 -22.55 15.06
CA THR A 85 14.18 -23.47 13.95
C THR A 85 12.88 -23.05 13.25
N ILE A 86 11.79 -22.83 13.99
CA ILE A 86 10.52 -22.34 13.45
C ILE A 86 10.69 -21.01 12.71
N ILE A 87 11.42 -20.05 13.31
CA ILE A 87 11.67 -18.74 12.69
C ILE A 87 12.50 -18.88 11.41
N SER A 88 13.51 -19.75 11.40
CA SER A 88 14.35 -20.02 10.24
C SER A 88 13.54 -20.63 9.08
N CYS A 89 12.74 -21.65 9.38
CA CYS A 89 11.83 -22.27 8.41
C CYS A 89 10.85 -21.23 7.84
N ALA A 90 10.26 -20.40 8.70
CA ALA A 90 9.31 -19.35 8.29
C ALA A 90 9.97 -18.30 7.39
N LYS A 91 11.20 -17.88 7.68
CA LYS A 91 11.97 -16.94 6.83
C LYS A 91 12.20 -17.48 5.42
N SER A 92 12.38 -18.79 5.28
CA SER A 92 12.65 -19.44 3.99
C SER A 92 11.39 -19.72 3.19
N SER A 93 10.26 -20.00 3.84
CA SER A 93 9.02 -20.42 3.18
C SER A 93 7.93 -19.35 3.06
N ILE A 94 7.95 -18.33 3.93
CA ILE A 94 6.95 -17.26 3.97
C ILE A 94 7.60 -15.97 3.49
N PRO A 95 7.19 -15.42 2.34
CA PRO A 95 7.74 -14.15 1.89
C PRO A 95 7.28 -13.00 2.79
N GLY A 96 8.12 -11.99 2.94
CA GLY A 96 7.74 -10.74 3.60
C GLY A 96 6.54 -10.09 2.91
N GLY A 97 5.58 -9.63 3.71
CA GLY A 97 4.34 -8.96 3.32
C GLY A 97 4.54 -7.66 2.58
N ARG A 98 5.57 -6.89 2.95
CA ARG A 98 5.86 -5.61 2.30
C ARG A 98 6.97 -5.77 1.26
N GLN A 99 6.59 -5.80 -0.01
CA GLN A 99 7.54 -5.76 -1.12
C GLN A 99 8.27 -4.42 -1.10
N LYS A 100 9.59 -4.43 -0.89
CA LYS A 100 10.43 -3.23 -1.06
C LYS A 100 10.28 -2.75 -2.51
N LYS A 101 9.97 -1.46 -2.70
CA LYS A 101 9.76 -0.84 -4.02
C LYS A 101 8.65 -1.51 -4.84
N TYR A 102 7.49 -1.81 -4.24
CA TYR A 102 6.32 -2.25 -5.00
C TYR A 102 5.99 -1.24 -6.11
N LYS A 103 6.10 -1.66 -7.38
CA LYS A 103 5.63 -0.89 -8.53
C LYS A 103 4.19 -1.31 -8.81
N SER A 104 3.24 -0.43 -8.52
CA SER A 104 1.82 -0.67 -8.82
C SER A 104 1.62 -0.64 -10.32
N PHE A 105 1.43 -1.81 -10.95
CA PHE A 105 1.02 -2.08 -12.34
C PHE A 105 1.60 -1.17 -13.44
N TRP A 106 2.66 -0.40 -13.15
CA TRP A 106 3.24 0.62 -13.99
C TRP A 106 4.42 -0.01 -14.70
N THR A 107 4.11 -0.56 -15.88
CA THR A 107 5.12 -1.16 -16.75
C THR A 107 5.92 -0.08 -17.46
N ASP A 108 7.10 -0.45 -17.95
CA ASP A 108 7.91 0.45 -18.79
C ASP A 108 7.14 0.81 -20.08
N GLU A 109 6.29 -0.11 -20.56
CA GLU A 109 5.34 0.14 -21.64
C GLU A 109 4.36 1.28 -21.31
N LEU A 110 3.70 1.26 -20.15
CA LEU A 110 2.80 2.34 -19.71
C LEU A 110 3.53 3.68 -19.57
N THR A 111 4.79 3.66 -19.12
CA THR A 111 5.65 4.84 -19.09
C THR A 111 5.85 5.40 -20.50
N SER A 112 6.17 4.53 -21.46
CA SER A 112 6.37 4.91 -22.86
C SER A 112 5.08 5.45 -23.50
N LEU A 113 3.93 4.83 -23.21
CA LEU A 113 2.62 5.23 -23.72
C LEU A 113 2.20 6.58 -23.15
N LYS A 114 2.40 6.81 -21.85
CA LYS A 114 2.16 8.11 -21.22
C LYS A 114 3.03 9.19 -21.87
N ALA A 115 4.31 8.94 -22.07
CA ALA A 115 5.23 9.88 -22.71
C ALA A 115 4.80 10.22 -24.15
N LYS A 116 4.40 9.20 -24.94
CA LYS A 116 3.85 9.40 -26.29
C LYS A 116 2.58 10.26 -26.26
N ARG A 117 1.62 9.94 -25.38
CA ARG A 117 0.39 10.71 -25.20
C ARG A 117 0.69 12.17 -24.83
N ASP A 118 1.58 12.41 -23.87
CA ASP A 118 1.89 13.76 -23.40
C ASP A 118 2.59 14.59 -24.48
N LYS A 119 3.40 13.96 -25.35
CA LYS A 119 4.01 14.60 -26.52
C LYS A 119 2.95 14.98 -27.56
N LEU A 120 2.00 14.09 -27.85
CA LEU A 120 0.89 14.36 -28.76
C LEU A 120 -0.01 15.48 -28.23
N ARG A 121 -0.33 15.47 -26.92
CA ARG A 121 -1.13 16.51 -26.28
C ARG A 121 -0.47 17.88 -26.40
N ARG A 122 0.82 17.99 -26.09
CA ARG A 122 1.58 19.25 -26.27
C ARG A 122 1.57 19.72 -27.71
N LYS A 123 1.73 18.81 -28.69
CA LYS A 123 1.67 19.17 -30.11
C LYS A 123 0.29 19.69 -30.50
N ALA A 124 -0.78 19.07 -30.00
CA ALA A 124 -2.15 19.52 -30.23
C ALA A 124 -2.43 20.88 -29.58
N GLU A 125 -1.99 21.11 -28.34
CA GLU A 125 -2.15 22.39 -27.63
C GLU A 125 -1.38 23.54 -28.30
N LEU A 126 -0.18 23.27 -28.82
CA LEU A 126 0.64 24.25 -29.56
C LEU A 126 0.09 24.55 -30.95
N THR A 127 -0.63 23.60 -31.55
CA THR A 127 -1.32 23.82 -32.81
C THR A 127 -2.65 24.49 -32.44
N SER A 128 -2.70 25.83 -32.38
CA SER A 128 -3.91 26.63 -32.09
C SER A 128 -5.00 26.52 -33.17
N ARG A 129 -5.27 25.31 -33.67
CA ARG A 129 -6.41 25.00 -34.52
C ARG A 129 -7.55 24.58 -33.60
N PRO A 130 -8.64 25.36 -33.51
CA PRO A 130 -9.83 24.89 -32.82
C PRO A 130 -10.27 23.57 -33.48
N CYS A 131 -10.53 22.56 -32.66
CA CYS A 131 -11.02 21.27 -33.12
C CYS A 131 -12.43 21.48 -33.68
N VAL A 132 -12.56 21.55 -35.02
CA VAL A 132 -13.85 21.46 -35.68
C VAL A 132 -14.22 19.97 -35.67
N PHE A 133 -15.06 19.56 -34.71
CA PHE A 133 -15.71 18.25 -34.78
C PHE A 133 -16.58 18.24 -36.02
N LYS A 134 -16.12 17.61 -37.11
CA LYS A 134 -16.98 17.29 -38.25
C LYS A 134 -17.93 16.17 -37.81
N LEU A 135 -19.14 16.56 -37.39
CA LEU A 135 -20.27 15.63 -37.31
C LEU A 135 -20.55 15.10 -38.72
N GLY A 136 -20.85 13.81 -38.83
CA GLY A 136 -20.78 13.03 -40.06
C GLY A 136 -21.51 13.61 -41.28
N GLU A 137 -20.83 13.59 -42.41
CA GLU A 137 -21.45 13.75 -43.73
C GLU A 137 -22.17 12.43 -44.07
N ASN A 138 -23.51 12.50 -44.13
CA ASN A 138 -24.39 11.41 -44.48
C ASN A 138 -24.19 11.00 -45.95
N ASN A 139 -24.00 9.70 -46.18
CA ASN A 139 -24.07 9.05 -47.48
C ASN A 139 -25.48 9.22 -48.09
N LEU A 140 -25.60 10.05 -49.13
CA LEU A 140 -26.75 10.05 -50.04
C LEU A 140 -26.28 10.56 -51.40
N HIS A 141 -25.87 9.65 -52.29
CA HIS A 141 -26.05 9.72 -53.75
C HIS A 141 -25.28 8.57 -54.43
N ALA A 142 -25.93 7.42 -54.59
CA ALA A 142 -25.58 6.44 -55.62
C ALA A 142 -26.71 5.40 -55.80
N LEU A 143 -27.85 5.81 -56.36
CA LEU A 143 -28.70 4.90 -57.13
C LEU A 143 -29.05 5.60 -58.44
N GLY A 144 -28.42 5.11 -59.50
CA GLY A 144 -28.58 5.60 -60.86
C GLY A 144 -29.99 5.32 -61.41
N ARG A 145 -30.46 6.26 -62.21
CA ARG A 145 -31.46 6.03 -63.25
C ARG A 145 -30.82 6.43 -64.58
N SER A 146 -30.65 5.46 -65.44
CA SER A 146 -30.54 5.57 -66.90
C SER A 146 -31.09 4.27 -67.45
#